data_AF-A0A496BKG7-F1
#
_entry.id   AF-A0A496BKG7-F1
#
_cell.length_a   1.000
_cell.length_b   1.000
_cell.length_c   1.000
_cell.angle_alpha   90.00
_cell.angle_beta   90.00
_cell.angle_gamma   90.00
#
_symmetry.space_group_name_H-M   'P 1'
#
loop_
_entity.id
_entity.type
_entity.pdbx_description
1 polymer ?
#
loop_
_entity_poly.entity_id
_entity_poly.type
_entity_poly.pdbx_seq_one_letter_code
_entity_poly.pdbx_strand_id
1 'polypeptide(L)'
;MRQLLTKILIILAVCLMCAQISFAADYVLIIGGAAGEKSFYDAFWSATSRFHQLLIDEYGYDPAQITFLFEDMGDSEKPGLVNAESRREPVLTAFAELTEKIQPSDRFLLFMIGHASRTGRSTPKFNLMGRDISEVEYITLINDIPAESQILIFGFPYSGRLVSQLSAPGRIILTSSSPNEGYALQAGFGDVFVDAFSTATADTNSDGAISLLEVFLSVEGRTKAWYEDFGTIQSEHPHLDDNGDGNASRNLMTALESEEGANDGTLAEKTFLGKRRSALPAPPPSEPEVLADALPTESEEQEDLEIDDANTYRGGRSALPYDFISEADENTIQEAISNAPSQKAYPDDGAAVLWESVDVDIDEKSRYIYSTRRIVKIFNENGKDLAEVSIPYMRGRDDVTIHHARTLTPDGNVIELDVNEVITDLIPPSAVDAGLYVDARLMYFSLPGV
;
A
#
# COMPACT_ATOMS: atom_id res chain seq x y z
N MET A 1 19.80 -50.99 -50.27
CA MET A 1 20.50 -49.82 -49.70
C MET A 1 19.61 -48.57 -49.64
N ARG A 2 19.04 -48.12 -50.77
CA ARG A 2 18.18 -46.92 -50.83
C ARG A 2 16.97 -46.95 -49.90
N GLN A 3 16.21 -48.06 -49.85
CA GLN A 3 15.06 -48.21 -48.95
C GLN A 3 15.44 -48.28 -47.46
N LEU A 4 16.65 -48.73 -47.13
CA LEU A 4 17.14 -48.79 -45.76
C LEU A 4 17.49 -47.37 -45.26
N LEU A 5 18.14 -46.57 -46.13
CA LEU A 5 18.42 -45.16 -45.89
C LEU A 5 17.15 -44.32 -45.74
N THR A 6 16.11 -44.56 -46.56
CA THR A 6 14.84 -43.84 -46.44
C THR A 6 14.12 -44.16 -45.12
N LYS A 7 14.14 -45.43 -44.68
CA LYS A 7 13.56 -45.82 -43.38
C LYS A 7 14.33 -45.22 -42.20
N ILE A 8 15.66 -45.18 -42.27
CA ILE A 8 16.49 -44.53 -41.25
C ILE A 8 16.22 -43.02 -41.20
N LEU A 9 16.08 -42.35 -42.35
CA LEU A 9 15.76 -40.91 -42.41
C LEU A 9 14.37 -40.60 -41.83
N ILE A 10 13.38 -41.46 -42.09
CA ILE A 10 12.03 -41.31 -41.53
C ILE A 10 12.03 -41.55 -40.02
N ILE A 11 12.78 -42.54 -39.52
CA ILE A 11 12.91 -42.78 -38.06
C ILE A 11 13.65 -41.62 -37.39
N LEU A 12 14.69 -41.07 -38.02
CA LEU A 12 15.41 -39.90 -37.50
C LEU A 12 14.53 -38.65 -37.50
N ALA A 13 13.70 -38.44 -38.53
CA ALA A 13 12.75 -37.34 -38.61
C ALA A 13 11.59 -37.47 -37.61
N VAL A 14 11.11 -38.70 -37.36
CA VAL A 14 10.10 -39.00 -36.33
C VAL A 14 10.69 -38.86 -34.92
N CYS A 15 11.97 -39.20 -34.71
CA CYS A 15 12.68 -38.94 -33.45
C CYS A 15 13.05 -37.45 -33.25
N LEU A 16 13.28 -36.67 -34.32
CA LEU A 16 13.43 -35.22 -34.23
C LEU A 16 12.08 -34.50 -34.04
N MET A 17 10.97 -35.14 -34.42
CA MET A 17 9.60 -34.74 -34.09
C MET A 17 9.09 -35.37 -32.78
N CYS A 18 9.96 -35.96 -31.95
CA CYS A 18 9.73 -35.91 -30.50
C CYS A 18 9.83 -34.44 -30.12
N ALA A 19 8.72 -33.71 -30.34
CA ALA A 19 8.45 -32.43 -29.75
C ALA A 19 8.91 -32.53 -28.31
N GLN A 20 9.80 -31.62 -27.91
CA GLN A 20 10.05 -31.43 -26.50
C GLN A 20 8.68 -31.16 -25.90
N ILE A 21 8.17 -32.12 -25.12
CA ILE A 21 7.05 -31.87 -24.23
C ILE A 21 7.66 -30.94 -23.19
N SER A 22 7.72 -29.64 -23.52
CA SER A 22 8.01 -28.62 -22.54
C SER A 22 6.78 -28.62 -21.65
N PHE A 23 6.94 -29.11 -20.44
CA PHE A 23 5.92 -28.91 -19.42
C PHE A 23 5.77 -27.41 -19.20
N ALA A 24 4.54 -26.96 -19.02
CA ALA A 24 4.26 -25.58 -18.62
C ALA A 24 5.14 -25.23 -17.42
N ALA A 25 5.90 -24.15 -17.54
CA ALA A 25 6.79 -23.66 -16.50
C ALA A 25 6.20 -22.38 -15.88
N ASP A 26 6.55 -22.15 -14.62
CA ASP A 26 6.29 -20.87 -13.97
C ASP A 26 7.53 -19.96 -14.10
N TYR A 27 7.30 -18.68 -14.37
CA TYR A 27 8.34 -17.65 -14.36
C TYR A 27 7.90 -16.49 -13.47
N VAL A 28 8.80 -16.02 -12.62
CA VAL A 28 8.51 -15.00 -11.61
C VAL A 28 9.45 -13.82 -11.80
N LEU A 29 8.87 -12.62 -11.82
CA LEU A 29 9.61 -11.36 -11.72
C LEU A 29 9.21 -10.65 -10.43
N ILE A 30 10.19 -10.44 -9.55
CA ILE A 30 10.03 -9.67 -8.31
C ILE A 30 10.77 -8.34 -8.50
N ILE A 31 10.09 -7.22 -8.24
CA ILE A 31 10.67 -5.88 -8.33
C ILE A 31 10.37 -5.11 -7.05
N GLY A 32 11.42 -4.85 -6.25
CA GLY A 32 11.40 -3.83 -5.21
C GLY A 32 11.85 -2.49 -5.77
N GLY A 33 10.99 -1.49 -5.68
CA GLY A 33 11.30 -0.11 -6.09
C GLY A 33 12.24 0.61 -5.12
N ALA A 34 12.61 1.85 -5.47
CA ALA A 34 13.44 2.67 -4.59
C ALA A 34 12.66 3.11 -3.34
N ALA A 35 13.21 2.87 -2.15
CA ALA A 35 12.53 3.14 -0.89
C ALA A 35 12.69 4.58 -0.39
N GLY A 36 13.85 5.20 -0.62
CA GLY A 36 14.17 6.55 -0.16
C GLY A 36 14.43 6.68 1.36
N GLU A 37 13.68 5.98 2.20
CA GLU A 37 13.86 5.93 3.66
C GLU A 37 14.02 4.50 4.18
N LYS A 38 14.70 4.35 5.33
CA LYS A 38 15.05 3.01 5.87
C LYS A 38 13.82 2.18 6.25
N SER A 39 12.77 2.79 6.79
CA SER A 39 11.54 2.06 7.15
C SER A 39 10.88 1.41 5.92
N PHE A 40 10.79 2.15 4.82
CA PHE A 40 10.30 1.62 3.55
C PHE A 40 11.26 0.58 2.96
N TYR A 41 12.58 0.80 3.07
CA TYR A 41 13.59 -0.19 2.65
C TYR A 41 13.35 -1.52 3.35
N ASP A 42 13.27 -1.50 4.69
CA ASP A 42 13.10 -2.70 5.51
C ASP A 42 11.79 -3.43 5.15
N ALA A 43 10.70 -2.69 4.93
CA ALA A 43 9.41 -3.25 4.52
C ALA A 43 9.44 -3.86 3.12
N PHE A 44 9.98 -3.14 2.12
CA PHE A 44 10.07 -3.64 0.75
C PHE A 44 11.01 -4.85 0.66
N TRP A 45 12.14 -4.80 1.37
CA TRP A 45 13.07 -5.92 1.47
C TRP A 45 12.43 -7.12 2.14
N SER A 46 11.74 -6.91 3.27
CA SER A 46 11.01 -7.97 3.97
C SER A 46 10.04 -8.66 3.03
N ALA A 47 9.10 -7.91 2.45
CA ALA A 47 8.09 -8.46 1.55
C ALA A 47 8.70 -9.23 0.37
N THR A 48 9.62 -8.59 -0.37
CA THR A 48 10.17 -9.18 -1.62
C THR A 48 11.08 -10.38 -1.34
N SER A 49 11.97 -10.30 -0.34
CA SER A 49 12.87 -11.40 0.00
C SER A 49 12.13 -12.60 0.62
N ARG A 50 11.11 -12.35 1.44
CA ARG A 50 10.26 -13.41 2.02
C ARG A 50 9.39 -14.04 0.96
N PHE A 51 8.88 -13.29 -0.02
CA PHE A 51 8.13 -13.86 -1.14
C PHE A 51 9.02 -14.78 -1.99
N HIS A 52 10.23 -14.34 -2.34
CA HIS A 52 11.21 -15.19 -3.03
C HIS A 52 11.46 -16.49 -2.27
N GLN A 53 11.69 -16.38 -0.96
CA GLN A 53 11.96 -17.54 -0.11
C GLN A 53 10.75 -18.48 -0.01
N LEU A 54 9.54 -17.95 0.15
CA LEU A 54 8.28 -18.68 0.15
C LEU A 54 8.13 -19.53 -1.12
N LEU A 55 8.38 -18.93 -2.30
CA LEU A 55 8.27 -19.64 -3.58
C LEU A 55 9.21 -20.85 -3.67
N ILE A 56 10.43 -20.75 -3.15
CA ILE A 56 11.39 -21.85 -3.18
C ILE A 56 11.09 -22.89 -2.11
N ASP A 57 10.95 -22.46 -0.86
CA ASP A 57 10.90 -23.34 0.30
C ASP A 57 9.55 -24.08 0.35
N GLU A 58 8.45 -23.33 0.17
CA GLU A 58 7.09 -23.86 0.33
C GLU A 58 6.48 -24.34 -0.98
N TYR A 59 6.76 -23.69 -2.12
CA TYR A 59 6.14 -24.04 -3.41
C TYR A 59 7.08 -24.71 -4.41
N GLY A 60 8.37 -24.68 -4.14
CA GLY A 60 9.34 -25.46 -4.86
C GLY A 60 9.79 -24.97 -6.22
N TYR A 61 9.70 -23.67 -6.43
CA TYR A 61 10.27 -23.01 -7.58
C TYR A 61 11.79 -23.23 -7.64
N ASP A 62 12.31 -23.45 -8.84
CA ASP A 62 13.75 -23.40 -9.10
C ASP A 62 14.19 -21.92 -9.06
N PRO A 63 15.30 -21.57 -8.38
CA PRO A 63 15.82 -20.21 -8.40
C PRO A 63 16.01 -19.62 -9.80
N ALA A 64 16.30 -20.44 -10.83
CA ALA A 64 16.43 -20.00 -12.22
C ALA A 64 15.10 -19.59 -12.89
N GLN A 65 13.96 -19.83 -12.21
CA GLN A 65 12.63 -19.36 -12.61
C GLN A 65 12.30 -17.99 -12.02
N ILE A 66 13.07 -17.50 -11.05
CA ILE A 66 12.81 -16.26 -10.33
C ILE A 66 13.88 -15.23 -10.70
N THR A 67 13.46 -14.13 -11.30
CA THR A 67 14.27 -12.94 -11.46
C THR A 67 13.88 -11.93 -10.39
N PHE A 68 14.80 -11.60 -9.49
CA PHE A 68 14.58 -10.65 -8.40
C PHE A 68 15.45 -9.41 -8.59
N LEU A 69 14.77 -8.27 -8.78
CA LEU A 69 15.36 -6.94 -8.85
C LEU A 69 15.00 -6.16 -7.59
N PHE A 70 15.99 -5.55 -6.94
CA PHE A 70 15.80 -4.76 -5.72
C PHE A 70 16.63 -3.49 -5.75
N GLU A 71 16.35 -2.47 -4.94
CA GLU A 71 16.99 -1.16 -5.09
C GLU A 71 18.52 -1.20 -5.00
N ASP A 72 19.06 -2.13 -4.21
CA ASP A 72 20.47 -2.52 -4.19
C ASP A 72 20.61 -4.04 -4.32
N MET A 73 21.82 -4.57 -4.10
CA MET A 73 22.07 -6.02 -4.14
C MET A 73 21.57 -6.76 -2.89
N GLY A 74 20.80 -6.10 -2.02
CA GLY A 74 20.22 -6.63 -0.81
C GLY A 74 21.20 -6.80 0.34
N ASP A 75 20.75 -7.53 1.36
CA ASP A 75 21.54 -7.82 2.54
C ASP A 75 22.78 -8.67 2.23
N SER A 76 23.94 -8.19 2.71
CA SER A 76 25.23 -8.90 2.65
C SER A 76 25.20 -10.30 3.28
N GLU A 77 24.25 -10.58 4.18
CA GLU A 77 24.06 -11.90 4.80
C GLU A 77 23.37 -12.92 3.86
N LYS A 78 22.72 -12.47 2.78
CA LYS A 78 22.06 -13.33 1.77
C LYS A 78 22.63 -13.08 0.36
N PRO A 79 23.94 -13.33 0.13
CA PRO A 79 24.56 -13.04 -1.15
C PRO A 79 23.95 -13.88 -2.29
N GLY A 80 23.65 -13.21 -3.40
CA GLY A 80 23.14 -13.86 -4.62
C GLY A 80 21.62 -14.03 -4.69
N LEU A 81 20.87 -13.46 -3.73
CA LEU A 81 19.41 -13.44 -3.78
C LEU A 81 18.88 -12.46 -4.84
N VAL A 82 19.48 -11.26 -4.92
CA VAL A 82 19.13 -10.23 -5.90
C VAL A 82 19.95 -10.44 -7.17
N ASN A 83 19.29 -10.50 -8.32
CA ASN A 83 19.94 -10.70 -9.61
C ASN A 83 20.57 -9.42 -10.16
N ALA A 84 19.90 -8.27 -9.97
CA ALA A 84 20.41 -6.96 -10.34
C ALA A 84 19.68 -5.84 -9.57
N GLU A 85 20.31 -4.68 -9.49
CA GLU A 85 19.66 -3.47 -8.97
C GLU A 85 18.43 -3.11 -9.82
N SER A 86 17.34 -2.68 -9.19
CA SER A 86 16.08 -2.26 -9.80
C SER A 86 16.19 -0.87 -10.44
N ARG A 87 17.17 -0.74 -11.33
CA ARG A 87 17.29 0.37 -12.27
C ARG A 87 16.45 0.05 -13.49
N ARG A 88 16.07 1.11 -14.21
CA ARG A 88 15.21 0.98 -15.39
C ARG A 88 15.76 0.04 -16.45
N GLU A 89 17.02 0.16 -16.83
CA GLU A 89 17.60 -0.67 -17.88
C GLU A 89 17.57 -2.17 -17.51
N PRO A 90 17.99 -2.61 -16.31
CA PRO A 90 17.76 -3.97 -15.81
C PRO A 90 16.29 -4.43 -15.85
N VAL A 91 15.34 -3.58 -15.47
CA VAL A 91 13.90 -3.91 -15.54
C VAL A 91 13.48 -4.19 -16.99
N LEU A 92 13.87 -3.32 -17.93
CA LEU A 92 13.58 -3.51 -19.37
C LEU A 92 14.22 -4.79 -19.91
N THR A 93 15.45 -5.09 -19.51
CA THR A 93 16.15 -6.32 -19.89
C THR A 93 15.42 -7.56 -19.35
N ALA A 94 15.01 -7.55 -18.08
CA ALA A 94 14.30 -8.68 -17.48
C ALA A 94 12.99 -8.98 -18.21
N PHE A 95 12.18 -7.95 -18.53
CA PHE A 95 10.97 -8.15 -19.33
C PHE A 95 11.28 -8.68 -20.72
N ALA A 96 12.28 -8.13 -21.41
CA ALA A 96 12.66 -8.60 -22.75
C ALA A 96 13.10 -10.08 -22.74
N GLU A 97 13.92 -10.48 -21.78
CA GLU A 97 14.35 -11.88 -21.60
C GLU A 97 13.16 -12.81 -21.31
N LEU A 98 12.21 -12.37 -20.49
CA LEU A 98 10.99 -13.13 -20.20
C LEU A 98 10.09 -13.25 -21.43
N THR A 99 9.89 -12.18 -22.20
CA THR A 99 9.12 -12.22 -23.46
C THR A 99 9.71 -13.20 -24.46
N GLU A 100 11.04 -13.33 -24.54
CA GLU A 100 11.70 -14.31 -25.43
C GLU A 100 11.59 -15.75 -24.91
N LYS A 101 11.59 -15.93 -23.58
CA LYS A 101 11.65 -17.26 -22.93
C LYS A 101 10.28 -17.90 -22.74
N ILE A 102 9.29 -17.13 -22.31
CA ILE A 102 7.95 -17.59 -21.92
C ILE A 102 7.17 -18.06 -23.15
N GLN A 103 6.46 -19.17 -23.02
CA GLN A 103 5.51 -19.67 -24.01
C GLN A 103 4.06 -19.44 -23.56
N PRO A 104 3.05 -19.45 -24.46
CA PRO A 104 1.66 -19.24 -24.09
C PRO A 104 1.11 -20.21 -23.03
N SER A 105 1.60 -21.45 -23.00
CA SER A 105 1.21 -22.47 -22.01
C SER A 105 1.87 -22.29 -20.65
N ASP A 106 2.89 -21.44 -20.53
CA ASP A 106 3.57 -21.15 -19.27
C ASP A 106 2.74 -20.17 -18.43
N ARG A 107 3.14 -19.98 -17.17
CA ARG A 107 2.53 -19.03 -16.27
C ARG A 107 3.53 -17.96 -15.84
N PHE A 108 3.07 -16.71 -15.83
CA PHE A 108 3.88 -15.56 -15.41
C PHE A 108 3.36 -14.99 -14.09
N LEU A 109 4.27 -14.79 -13.13
CA LEU A 109 4.01 -14.07 -11.89
C LEU A 109 4.81 -12.77 -11.87
N LEU A 110 4.16 -11.68 -11.53
CA LEU A 110 4.79 -10.38 -11.30
C LEU A 110 4.45 -9.90 -9.90
N PHE A 111 5.47 -9.61 -9.09
CA PHE A 111 5.32 -8.98 -7.78
C PHE A 111 6.11 -7.68 -7.74
N MET A 112 5.39 -6.55 -7.79
CA MET A 112 5.99 -5.21 -7.76
C MET A 112 5.58 -4.49 -6.47
N ILE A 113 6.57 -4.15 -5.64
CA ILE A 113 6.38 -3.40 -4.39
C ILE A 113 7.27 -2.18 -4.42
N GLY A 114 6.75 -1.00 -4.07
CA GLY A 114 7.58 0.20 -4.01
C GLY A 114 6.81 1.49 -3.96
N HIS A 115 7.48 2.61 -4.27
CA HIS A 115 6.82 3.90 -4.43
C HIS A 115 6.32 4.14 -5.86
N ALA A 116 5.30 4.98 -5.97
CA ALA A 116 4.88 5.56 -7.24
C ALA A 116 4.65 7.06 -7.07
N SER A 117 5.10 7.83 -8.04
CA SER A 117 4.98 9.29 -8.04
C SER A 117 4.16 9.77 -9.22
N ARG A 118 3.36 10.82 -8.98
CA ARG A 118 2.56 11.49 -10.01
C ARG A 118 2.66 12.99 -9.86
N THR A 119 2.95 13.68 -10.96
CA THR A 119 3.10 15.14 -11.02
C THR A 119 1.90 15.75 -11.73
N GLY A 120 1.05 16.47 -11.00
CA GLY A 120 -0.16 17.07 -11.55
C GLY A 120 -1.08 16.05 -12.25
N ARG A 121 -1.33 16.25 -13.55
CA ARG A 121 -2.16 15.38 -14.40
C ARG A 121 -1.35 14.37 -15.23
N SER A 122 -0.06 14.17 -14.96
CA SER A 122 0.74 13.16 -15.65
C SER A 122 0.29 11.74 -15.28
N THR A 123 0.69 10.77 -16.08
CA THR A 123 0.62 9.36 -15.66
C THR A 123 1.56 9.12 -14.48
N PRO A 124 1.20 8.22 -13.54
CA PRO A 124 2.10 7.77 -12.49
C PRO A 124 3.37 7.14 -13.07
N LYS A 125 4.44 7.18 -12.28
CA LYS A 125 5.67 6.43 -12.54
C LYS A 125 6.02 5.60 -11.32
N PHE A 126 6.42 4.36 -11.54
CA PHE A 126 6.96 3.51 -10.49
C PHE A 126 8.41 3.92 -10.21
N ASN A 127 8.70 4.19 -8.95
CA ASN A 127 9.98 4.74 -8.51
C ASN A 127 11.05 3.65 -8.50
N LEU A 128 12.10 3.88 -9.27
CA LEU A 128 13.23 2.98 -9.43
C LEU A 128 14.52 3.66 -8.97
N MET A 129 15.58 2.88 -8.78
CA MET A 129 16.89 3.50 -8.60
C MET A 129 17.29 4.21 -9.91
N GLY A 130 17.38 5.55 -9.86
CA GLY A 130 17.65 6.38 -11.02
C GLY A 130 16.39 6.78 -11.78
N ARG A 131 16.33 6.51 -13.09
CA ARG A 131 15.22 6.95 -13.94
C ARG A 131 14.00 6.06 -13.72
N ASP A 132 12.88 6.64 -13.30
CA ASP A 132 11.63 5.91 -13.12
C ASP A 132 11.08 5.29 -14.42
N ILE A 133 10.24 4.26 -14.26
CA ILE A 133 9.46 3.65 -15.34
C ILE A 133 8.02 4.18 -15.30
N SER A 134 7.49 4.61 -16.44
CA SER A 134 6.13 5.17 -16.51
C SER A 134 5.06 4.08 -16.62
N GLU A 135 3.83 4.44 -16.22
CA GLU A 135 2.63 3.59 -16.35
C GLU A 135 2.50 2.91 -17.71
N VAL A 136 2.57 3.71 -18.79
CA VAL A 136 2.44 3.22 -20.17
C VAL A 136 3.52 2.18 -20.50
N GLU A 137 4.72 2.34 -19.95
CA GLU A 137 5.85 1.46 -20.28
C GLU A 137 5.69 0.08 -19.67
N TYR A 138 5.44 -0.03 -18.36
CA TYR A 138 5.25 -1.36 -17.79
C TYR A 138 3.94 -2.02 -18.24
N ILE A 139 2.88 -1.26 -18.53
CA ILE A 139 1.67 -1.83 -19.17
C ILE A 139 2.02 -2.49 -20.50
N THR A 140 2.82 -1.80 -21.33
CA THR A 140 3.28 -2.35 -22.62
C THR A 140 4.09 -3.62 -22.40
N LEU A 141 5.08 -3.58 -21.49
CA LEU A 141 5.95 -4.72 -21.20
C LEU A 141 5.18 -5.95 -20.69
N ILE A 142 4.19 -5.74 -19.82
CA ILE A 142 3.35 -6.82 -19.27
C ILE A 142 2.45 -7.41 -20.36
N ASN A 143 1.86 -6.56 -21.21
CA ASN A 143 1.00 -7.02 -22.31
C ASN A 143 1.79 -7.77 -23.41
N ASP A 144 3.09 -7.53 -23.53
CA ASP A 144 3.97 -8.26 -24.45
C ASP A 144 4.39 -9.65 -23.91
N ILE A 145 4.10 -9.99 -22.65
CA ILE A 145 4.37 -11.32 -22.10
C ILE A 145 3.37 -12.33 -22.68
N PRO A 146 3.82 -13.42 -23.34
CA PRO A 146 2.94 -14.31 -24.11
C PRO A 146 2.13 -15.30 -23.27
N ALA A 147 2.43 -15.48 -21.98
CA ALA A 147 1.72 -16.43 -21.11
C ALA A 147 0.21 -16.13 -21.04
N GLU A 148 -0.62 -17.15 -21.24
CA GLU A 148 -2.09 -17.03 -21.11
C GLU A 148 -2.53 -17.01 -19.65
N SER A 149 -1.72 -17.55 -18.73
CA SER A 149 -1.93 -17.48 -17.29
C SER A 149 -0.99 -16.47 -16.65
N GLN A 150 -1.53 -15.40 -16.08
CA GLN A 150 -0.74 -14.34 -15.47
C GLN A 150 -1.29 -13.96 -14.08
N ILE A 151 -0.40 -13.78 -13.12
CA ILE A 151 -0.75 -13.31 -11.77
C ILE A 151 0.09 -12.06 -11.52
N LEU A 152 -0.56 -10.91 -11.42
CA LEU A 152 0.06 -9.59 -11.32
C LEU A 152 -0.29 -8.96 -9.98
N ILE A 153 0.70 -8.67 -9.16
CA ILE A 153 0.52 -8.09 -7.83
C ILE A 153 1.28 -6.77 -7.75
N PHE A 154 0.54 -5.70 -7.44
CA PHE A 154 1.04 -4.33 -7.39
C PHE A 154 0.81 -3.72 -6.01
N GLY A 155 1.87 -3.63 -5.21
CA GLY A 155 1.87 -2.97 -3.90
C GLY A 155 2.56 -1.61 -3.95
N PHE A 156 1.87 -0.64 -4.54
CA PHE A 156 2.29 0.76 -4.61
C PHE A 156 1.09 1.69 -4.86
N PRO A 157 1.22 3.01 -4.59
CA PRO A 157 0.13 3.95 -4.76
C PRO A 157 -0.35 4.05 -6.20
N TYR A 158 -1.63 4.31 -6.38
CA TYR A 158 -2.32 4.34 -7.67
C TYR A 158 -2.33 3.00 -8.44
N SER A 159 -1.98 1.88 -7.83
CA SER A 159 -1.91 0.56 -8.48
C SER A 159 -3.23 0.14 -9.15
N GLY A 160 -4.38 0.55 -8.61
CA GLY A 160 -5.69 0.33 -9.23
C GLY A 160 -5.84 0.93 -10.64
N ARG A 161 -5.03 1.91 -11.05
CA ARG A 161 -5.06 2.48 -12.41
C ARG A 161 -4.72 1.47 -13.50
N LEU A 162 -4.01 0.41 -13.13
CA LEU A 162 -3.44 -0.54 -14.08
C LEU A 162 -4.46 -1.55 -14.56
N VAL A 163 -5.47 -1.82 -13.73
CA VAL A 163 -6.53 -2.79 -13.96
C VAL A 163 -7.12 -2.59 -15.35
N SER A 164 -7.76 -1.45 -15.65
CA SER A 164 -8.44 -1.22 -16.93
C SER A 164 -7.61 -1.45 -18.21
N GLN A 165 -6.28 -1.37 -18.15
CA GLN A 165 -5.38 -1.56 -19.29
C GLN A 165 -4.66 -2.92 -19.28
N LEU A 166 -4.69 -3.61 -18.15
CA LEU A 166 -4.12 -4.93 -17.98
C LEU A 166 -5.20 -6.02 -17.91
N SER A 167 -6.46 -5.74 -17.60
CA SER A 167 -7.48 -6.79 -17.48
C SER A 167 -7.62 -7.57 -18.79
N ALA A 168 -7.51 -8.89 -18.68
CA ALA A 168 -7.56 -9.82 -19.80
C ALA A 168 -7.96 -11.22 -19.32
N PRO A 169 -8.56 -12.07 -20.16
CA PRO A 169 -8.83 -13.46 -19.81
C PRO A 169 -7.56 -14.19 -19.37
N GLY A 170 -7.64 -14.93 -18.25
CA GLY A 170 -6.51 -15.70 -17.71
C GLY A 170 -5.51 -14.88 -16.88
N ARG A 171 -5.75 -13.58 -16.71
CA ARG A 171 -4.94 -12.69 -15.89
C ARG A 171 -5.66 -12.33 -14.60
N ILE A 172 -4.97 -12.50 -13.48
CA ILE A 172 -5.41 -12.11 -12.14
C ILE A 172 -4.59 -10.91 -11.72
N ILE A 173 -5.24 -9.83 -11.32
CA ILE A 173 -4.62 -8.56 -10.94
C ILE A 173 -5.02 -8.22 -9.51
N LEU A 174 -4.03 -8.14 -8.62
CA LEU A 174 -4.20 -7.66 -7.24
C LEU A 174 -3.49 -6.33 -7.10
N THR A 175 -4.21 -5.31 -6.61
CA THR A 175 -3.65 -3.98 -6.35
C THR A 175 -3.78 -3.65 -4.88
N SER A 176 -2.82 -2.90 -4.32
CA SER A 176 -2.89 -2.44 -2.93
C SER A 176 -3.82 -1.25 -2.72
N SER A 177 -4.09 -0.49 -3.78
CA SER A 177 -4.83 0.77 -3.69
C SER A 177 -5.81 0.95 -4.83
N SER A 178 -6.78 1.84 -4.64
CA SER A 178 -7.65 2.32 -5.72
C SER A 178 -6.88 3.22 -6.72
N PRO A 179 -7.47 3.56 -7.89
CA PRO A 179 -6.85 4.44 -8.88
C PRO A 179 -6.49 5.85 -8.38
N ASN A 180 -7.03 6.30 -7.24
CA ASN A 180 -6.88 7.69 -6.77
C ASN A 180 -6.05 7.82 -5.48
N GLU A 181 -5.72 6.70 -4.85
CA GLU A 181 -4.98 6.66 -3.59
C GLU A 181 -3.48 6.83 -3.80
N GLY A 182 -2.98 8.04 -3.52
CA GLY A 182 -1.57 8.42 -3.70
C GLY A 182 -0.66 8.26 -2.49
N TYR A 183 -1.24 8.01 -1.31
CA TYR A 183 -0.52 7.86 -0.05
C TYR A 183 -0.47 6.40 0.42
N ALA A 184 -0.85 5.49 -0.47
CA ALA A 184 -1.16 4.11 -0.19
C ALA A 184 0.09 3.23 -0.07
N LEU A 185 0.81 3.34 1.05
CA LEU A 185 1.99 2.52 1.39
C LEU A 185 2.22 2.33 2.89
N GLN A 186 1.26 2.74 3.73
CA GLN A 186 1.51 2.84 5.17
C GLN A 186 1.30 1.50 5.89
N ALA A 187 0.44 0.60 5.40
CA ALA A 187 0.07 -0.65 6.08
C ALA A 187 0.94 -1.86 5.74
N GLY A 188 1.97 -1.71 4.90
CA GLY A 188 2.85 -2.82 4.56
C GLY A 188 2.15 -3.93 3.76
N PHE A 189 1.33 -3.57 2.76
CA PHE A 189 0.62 -4.50 1.86
C PHE A 189 1.48 -5.71 1.45
N GLY A 190 2.75 -5.48 1.10
CA GLY A 190 3.65 -6.54 0.67
C GLY A 190 3.85 -7.63 1.73
N ASP A 191 4.10 -7.25 3.00
CA ASP A 191 4.24 -8.22 4.09
C ASP A 191 2.91 -8.90 4.40
N VAL A 192 1.80 -8.15 4.42
CA VAL A 192 0.46 -8.72 4.63
C VAL A 192 0.12 -9.78 3.58
N PHE A 193 0.42 -9.49 2.31
CA PHE A 193 0.24 -10.42 1.19
C PHE A 193 1.08 -11.69 1.34
N VAL A 194 2.37 -11.56 1.66
CA VAL A 194 3.27 -12.72 1.81
C VAL A 194 2.89 -13.56 3.03
N ASP A 195 2.54 -12.91 4.13
CA ASP A 195 2.10 -13.56 5.37
C ASP A 195 0.83 -14.40 5.18
N ALA A 196 -0.08 -13.98 4.28
CA ALA A 196 -1.33 -14.70 4.03
C ALA A 196 -1.04 -16.16 3.66
N PHE A 197 -0.03 -16.43 2.85
CA PHE A 197 0.38 -17.80 2.47
C PHE A 197 0.93 -18.65 3.62
N SER A 198 1.27 -18.04 4.76
CA SER A 198 1.79 -18.75 5.94
C SER A 198 0.82 -18.77 7.11
N THR A 199 -0.35 -18.12 6.96
CA THR A 199 -1.32 -17.95 8.03
C THR A 199 -2.41 -19.01 7.92
N ALA A 200 -2.52 -19.88 8.93
CA ALA A 200 -3.50 -20.96 8.95
C ALA A 200 -4.96 -20.47 8.79
N THR A 201 -5.27 -19.30 9.35
CA THR A 201 -6.62 -18.71 9.27
C THR A 201 -6.94 -18.14 7.89
N ALA A 202 -5.98 -18.08 6.97
CA ALA A 202 -6.24 -17.72 5.57
C ALA A 202 -6.75 -18.92 4.75
N ASP A 203 -6.56 -20.17 5.20
CA ASP A 203 -7.21 -21.36 4.61
C ASP A 203 -8.64 -21.47 5.16
N THR A 204 -9.52 -20.66 4.58
CA THR A 204 -10.90 -20.46 5.06
C THR A 204 -11.79 -21.66 4.78
N ASN A 205 -11.50 -22.42 3.72
CA ASN A 205 -12.23 -23.64 3.38
C ASN A 205 -11.63 -24.91 4.03
N SER A 206 -10.48 -24.78 4.70
CA SER A 206 -9.74 -25.86 5.38
C SER A 206 -9.33 -27.01 4.45
N ASP A 207 -8.97 -26.70 3.20
CA ASP A 207 -8.54 -27.69 2.20
C ASP A 207 -7.03 -27.98 2.23
N GLY A 208 -6.28 -27.24 3.05
CA GLY A 208 -4.83 -27.39 3.23
C GLY A 208 -3.98 -26.64 2.21
N ALA A 209 -4.61 -25.86 1.32
CA ALA A 209 -3.98 -24.92 0.41
C ALA A 209 -4.55 -23.52 0.63
N ILE A 210 -3.92 -22.50 0.03
CA ILE A 210 -4.41 -21.12 0.10
C ILE A 210 -4.51 -20.60 -1.32
N SER A 211 -5.73 -20.36 -1.76
CA SER A 211 -6.06 -19.79 -3.07
C SER A 211 -5.72 -18.30 -3.12
N LEU A 212 -5.60 -17.72 -4.32
CA LEU A 212 -5.40 -16.27 -4.47
C LEU A 212 -6.61 -15.47 -4.00
N LEU A 213 -7.82 -16.04 -4.06
CA LEU A 213 -9.01 -15.40 -3.48
C LEU A 213 -8.88 -15.30 -1.95
N GLU A 214 -8.47 -16.37 -1.29
CA GLU A 214 -8.25 -16.36 0.16
C GLU A 214 -7.14 -15.41 0.59
N VAL A 215 -6.06 -15.33 -0.20
CA VAL A 215 -5.02 -14.32 0.00
C VAL A 215 -5.60 -12.92 -0.11
N PHE A 216 -6.40 -12.65 -1.14
CA PHE A 216 -7.03 -11.34 -1.32
C PHE A 216 -7.94 -10.96 -0.15
N LEU A 217 -8.83 -11.87 0.27
CA LEU A 217 -9.73 -11.65 1.42
C LEU A 217 -8.95 -11.43 2.72
N SER A 218 -7.86 -12.19 2.93
CA SER A 218 -6.96 -11.99 4.07
C SER A 218 -6.29 -10.62 4.03
N VAL A 219 -5.81 -10.21 2.86
CA VAL A 219 -5.16 -8.92 2.65
C VAL A 219 -6.14 -7.76 2.87
N GLU A 220 -7.36 -7.85 2.36
CA GLU A 220 -8.42 -6.86 2.58
C GLU A 220 -8.69 -6.68 4.09
N GLY A 221 -8.97 -7.78 4.79
CA GLY A 221 -9.27 -7.77 6.23
C GLY A 221 -8.11 -7.28 7.09
N ARG A 222 -6.88 -7.74 6.81
CA ARG A 222 -5.69 -7.35 7.58
C ARG A 222 -5.23 -5.94 7.30
N THR A 223 -5.39 -5.44 6.08
CA THR A 223 -5.11 -4.04 5.75
C THR A 223 -6.06 -3.14 6.56
N LYS A 224 -7.36 -3.46 6.55
CA LYS A 224 -8.35 -2.74 7.35
C LYS A 224 -8.01 -2.77 8.85
N ALA A 225 -7.76 -3.96 9.41
CA ALA A 225 -7.43 -4.13 10.82
C ALA A 225 -6.16 -3.37 11.22
N TRP A 226 -5.13 -3.33 10.35
CA TRP A 226 -3.93 -2.54 10.59
C TRP A 226 -4.26 -1.05 10.78
N TYR A 227 -5.05 -0.45 9.89
CA TYR A 227 -5.41 0.96 10.04
C TYR A 227 -6.24 1.22 11.30
N GLU A 228 -7.17 0.32 11.62
CA GLU A 228 -8.00 0.39 12.83
C GLU A 228 -7.15 0.28 14.11
N ASP A 229 -6.26 -0.70 14.20
CA ASP A 229 -5.38 -0.95 15.35
C ASP A 229 -4.39 0.20 15.60
N PHE A 230 -3.88 0.80 14.52
CA PHE A 230 -2.98 1.95 14.60
C PHE A 230 -3.73 3.28 14.77
N GLY A 231 -5.06 3.29 14.76
CA GLY A 231 -5.88 4.51 14.87
C GLY A 231 -5.63 5.50 13.74
N THR A 232 -5.31 5.01 12.54
CA THR A 232 -4.98 5.81 11.37
C THR A 232 -6.04 5.64 10.28
N ILE A 233 -6.11 6.58 9.35
CA ILE A 233 -7.08 6.47 8.26
C ILE A 233 -6.59 5.54 7.18
N GLN A 234 -7.45 4.60 6.80
CA GLN A 234 -7.20 3.67 5.71
C GLN A 234 -6.89 4.40 4.40
N SER A 235 -5.61 4.40 4.05
CA SER A 235 -5.09 4.99 2.82
C SER A 235 -4.87 3.97 1.70
N GLU A 236 -5.06 2.68 1.99
CA GLU A 236 -4.93 1.55 1.07
C GLU A 236 -6.22 0.74 1.01
N HIS A 237 -6.76 0.57 -0.19
CA HIS A 237 -7.88 -0.30 -0.45
C HIS A 237 -7.49 -1.34 -1.49
N PRO A 238 -7.25 -2.60 -1.08
CA PRO A 238 -6.95 -3.67 -2.02
C PRO A 238 -8.10 -3.91 -3.01
N HIS A 239 -7.76 -4.19 -4.27
CA HIS A 239 -8.74 -4.60 -5.30
C HIS A 239 -8.27 -5.83 -6.07
N LEU A 240 -9.22 -6.61 -6.59
CA LEU A 240 -9.02 -7.81 -7.40
C LEU A 240 -9.75 -7.68 -8.74
N ASP A 241 -9.07 -7.94 -9.86
CA ASP A 241 -9.70 -8.23 -11.15
C ASP A 241 -9.21 -9.60 -11.63
N ASP A 242 -10.13 -10.52 -11.93
CA ASP A 242 -9.79 -11.85 -12.45
C ASP A 242 -10.73 -12.35 -13.56
N ASN A 243 -11.76 -11.57 -13.88
CA ASN A 243 -12.74 -11.87 -14.93
C ASN A 243 -12.40 -11.17 -16.27
N GLY A 244 -11.43 -10.25 -16.29
CA GLY A 244 -10.97 -9.52 -17.46
C GLY A 244 -11.90 -8.37 -17.92
N ASP A 245 -12.76 -7.85 -17.06
CA ASP A 245 -13.72 -6.80 -17.40
C ASP A 245 -13.19 -5.37 -17.20
N GLY A 246 -12.08 -5.21 -16.48
CA GLY A 246 -11.46 -3.90 -16.21
C GLY A 246 -12.00 -3.18 -14.97
N ASN A 247 -12.89 -3.81 -14.21
CA ASN A 247 -13.59 -3.24 -13.05
C ASN A 247 -13.27 -4.02 -11.78
N ALA A 248 -12.06 -3.83 -11.24
CA ALA A 248 -11.63 -4.57 -10.06
C ALA A 248 -12.56 -4.38 -8.85
N SER A 249 -12.90 -5.49 -8.20
CA SER A 249 -13.70 -5.58 -7.00
C SER A 249 -12.90 -5.27 -5.73
N ARG A 250 -13.48 -4.49 -4.83
CA ARG A 250 -12.93 -4.18 -3.50
C ARG A 250 -13.47 -5.14 -2.43
N ASN A 251 -14.79 -5.17 -2.26
CA ASN A 251 -15.48 -5.92 -1.20
C ASN A 251 -16.12 -7.20 -1.75
N LEU A 252 -15.32 -8.22 -2.05
CA LEU A 252 -15.80 -9.45 -2.68
C LEU A 252 -16.85 -10.18 -1.82
N MET A 253 -16.71 -10.14 -0.50
CA MET A 253 -17.67 -10.76 0.42
C MET A 253 -19.09 -10.20 0.24
N THR A 254 -19.22 -8.89 0.04
CA THR A 254 -20.49 -8.21 -0.22
C THR A 254 -20.94 -8.35 -1.68
N ALA A 255 -19.98 -8.39 -2.61
CA ALA A 255 -20.29 -8.58 -4.03
C ALA A 255 -20.88 -9.97 -4.30
N LEU A 256 -20.36 -11.03 -3.67
CA LEU A 256 -20.88 -12.40 -3.76
C LEU A 256 -22.34 -12.55 -3.31
N GLU A 257 -22.85 -11.61 -2.52
CA GLU A 257 -24.25 -11.56 -2.06
C GLU A 257 -25.17 -10.81 -3.03
N SER A 258 -24.62 -10.10 -4.02
CA SER A 258 -25.37 -9.33 -5.01
C SER A 258 -25.53 -10.11 -6.34
N GLU A 259 -26.76 -10.20 -6.86
CA GLU A 259 -27.07 -10.97 -8.09
C GLU A 259 -26.67 -10.26 -9.41
N GLU A 260 -25.99 -9.11 -9.37
CA GLU A 260 -25.62 -8.35 -10.57
C GLU A 260 -24.18 -8.64 -11.02
N GLY A 261 -24.03 -9.48 -12.05
CA GLY A 261 -22.79 -9.63 -12.82
C GLY A 261 -21.89 -10.79 -12.40
N ALA A 262 -20.92 -11.13 -13.27
CA ALA A 262 -19.87 -12.08 -12.95
C ALA A 262 -18.83 -11.39 -12.07
N ASN A 263 -19.01 -11.48 -10.75
CA ASN A 263 -18.09 -10.89 -9.79
C ASN A 263 -16.70 -11.52 -9.90
N ASP A 264 -15.68 -10.73 -9.60
CA ASP A 264 -14.31 -11.22 -9.47
C ASP A 264 -14.22 -12.34 -8.41
N GLY A 265 -13.15 -13.11 -8.45
CA GLY A 265 -12.82 -14.15 -7.48
C GLY A 265 -12.96 -15.57 -8.01
N THR A 266 -13.67 -15.79 -9.12
CA THR A 266 -13.93 -17.15 -9.64
C THR A 266 -12.66 -17.82 -10.17
N LEU A 267 -11.74 -17.06 -10.78
CA LEU A 267 -10.46 -17.55 -11.27
C LEU A 267 -9.45 -17.62 -10.12
N ALA A 268 -9.44 -16.62 -9.24
CA ALA A 268 -8.58 -16.54 -8.07
C ALA A 268 -8.85 -17.66 -7.04
N GLU A 269 -10.10 -18.09 -6.86
CA GLU A 269 -10.50 -19.22 -6.00
C GLU A 269 -9.81 -20.52 -6.40
N LYS A 270 -9.57 -20.71 -7.70
CA LYS A 270 -8.99 -21.94 -8.27
C LYS A 270 -7.51 -21.82 -8.56
N THR A 271 -6.92 -20.67 -8.27
CA THR A 271 -5.53 -20.37 -8.60
C THR A 271 -4.70 -20.32 -7.33
N PHE A 272 -3.59 -21.07 -7.33
CA PHE A 272 -2.66 -21.20 -6.23
C PHE A 272 -1.26 -20.84 -6.72
N LEU A 273 -0.33 -20.43 -5.85
CA LEU A 273 1.07 -20.26 -6.23
C LEU A 273 1.69 -21.56 -6.76
N GLY A 274 1.21 -22.71 -6.31
CA GLY A 274 1.63 -24.00 -6.81
C GLY A 274 1.23 -25.08 -5.83
N LYS A 275 1.82 -26.27 -5.97
CA LYS A 275 1.64 -27.32 -4.98
C LYS A 275 2.56 -27.06 -3.78
N ARG A 276 1.97 -26.76 -2.63
CA ARG A 276 2.73 -26.60 -1.38
C ARG A 276 3.43 -27.91 -0.98
N ARG A 277 4.67 -27.79 -0.48
CA ARG A 277 5.54 -28.87 -0.01
C ARG A 277 5.32 -29.21 1.46
N SER A 278 5.05 -28.20 2.29
CA SER A 278 4.77 -28.32 3.72
C SER A 278 3.27 -28.31 3.97
N ALA A 279 2.83 -28.92 5.08
CA ALA A 279 1.50 -28.63 5.60
C ALA A 279 1.47 -27.19 6.17
N LEU A 280 0.30 -26.57 6.10
CA LEU A 280 0.06 -25.30 6.80
C LEU A 280 0.33 -25.45 8.31
N PRO A 281 0.84 -24.40 8.97
CA PRO A 281 0.87 -24.35 10.43
C PRO A 281 -0.54 -24.62 10.99
N ALA A 282 -0.65 -25.30 12.12
CA ALA A 282 -1.94 -25.43 12.78
C ALA A 282 -2.43 -24.03 13.22
N PRO A 283 -3.73 -23.72 13.09
CA PRO A 283 -4.26 -22.48 13.64
C PRO A 283 -3.99 -22.43 15.15
N PRO A 284 -3.76 -21.23 15.72
CA PRO A 284 -3.66 -21.09 17.16
C PRO A 284 -4.91 -21.70 17.80
N PRO A 285 -4.81 -22.35 18.97
CA PRO A 285 -5.97 -22.93 19.64
C PRO A 285 -7.01 -21.82 19.83
N SER A 286 -8.22 -22.07 19.35
CA SER A 286 -9.35 -21.16 19.59
C SER A 286 -9.48 -20.94 21.09
N GLU A 287 -9.48 -19.67 21.51
CA GLU A 287 -9.90 -19.35 22.87
C GLU A 287 -11.29 -19.96 23.08
N PRO A 288 -11.54 -20.63 24.22
CA PRO A 288 -12.83 -21.28 24.45
C PRO A 288 -13.94 -20.24 24.29
N GLU A 289 -14.92 -20.52 23.42
CA GLU A 289 -16.14 -19.74 23.27
C GLU A 289 -16.71 -19.46 24.66
N VAL A 290 -16.55 -18.23 25.13
CA VAL A 290 -17.31 -17.74 26.27
C VAL A 290 -18.71 -17.52 25.71
N LEU A 291 -19.60 -18.50 25.90
CA LEU A 291 -21.03 -18.29 25.80
C LEU A 291 -21.41 -17.15 26.76
N ALA A 292 -21.48 -15.93 26.24
CA ALA A 292 -22.02 -14.79 26.94
C ALA A 292 -23.51 -14.69 26.61
N ASP A 293 -24.30 -15.49 27.33
CA ASP A 293 -25.71 -15.17 27.60
C ASP A 293 -25.75 -13.87 28.42
N ALA A 294 -25.81 -12.73 27.75
CA ALA A 294 -26.26 -11.46 28.32
C ALA A 294 -26.57 -10.46 27.19
N LEU A 295 -27.83 -10.44 26.74
CA LEU A 295 -28.41 -9.29 26.05
C LEU A 295 -28.45 -8.09 27.02
N PRO A 296 -28.06 -6.88 26.57
CA PRO A 296 -28.75 -5.67 26.94
C PRO A 296 -29.58 -5.21 25.74
N THR A 297 -30.88 -5.14 25.96
CA THR A 297 -31.83 -4.42 25.13
C THR A 297 -31.50 -2.94 25.12
N GLU A 298 -31.14 -2.37 23.98
CA GLU A 298 -31.28 -0.94 23.72
C GLU A 298 -32.10 -0.74 22.45
N SER A 299 -33.14 0.06 22.63
CA SER A 299 -34.21 0.38 21.71
C SER A 299 -33.74 1.26 20.57
N GLU A 300 -34.09 0.87 19.34
CA GLU A 300 -34.08 1.72 18.16
C GLU A 300 -35.00 2.93 18.38
N GLU A 301 -34.44 4.12 18.53
CA GLU A 301 -35.14 5.37 18.20
C GLU A 301 -34.65 5.84 16.83
N GLN A 302 -35.51 5.56 15.86
CA GLN A 302 -35.45 6.06 14.49
C GLN A 302 -35.94 7.52 14.53
N GLU A 303 -35.04 8.49 14.44
CA GLU A 303 -35.42 9.88 14.14
C GLU A 303 -35.27 10.15 12.65
N ASP A 304 -36.42 10.22 11.98
CA ASP A 304 -36.60 10.77 10.65
C ASP A 304 -36.13 12.22 10.61
N LEU A 305 -35.08 12.53 9.83
CA LEU A 305 -34.76 13.90 9.44
C LEU A 305 -35.25 14.16 8.02
N GLU A 306 -36.35 14.92 7.96
CA GLU A 306 -36.95 15.47 6.75
C GLU A 306 -35.91 16.26 5.93
N ILE A 307 -35.81 15.90 4.65
CA ILE A 307 -35.08 16.65 3.63
C ILE A 307 -35.96 17.83 3.21
N ASP A 308 -35.51 19.05 3.50
CA ASP A 308 -36.06 20.26 2.86
C ASP A 308 -35.05 20.82 1.85
N ASP A 309 -35.44 20.75 0.58
CA ASP A 309 -34.71 21.24 -0.59
C ASP A 309 -34.79 22.77 -0.66
N ALA A 310 -33.63 23.46 -0.60
CA ALA A 310 -33.29 24.57 -1.49
C ALA A 310 -31.99 25.28 -1.09
N ASN A 311 -30.84 24.88 -1.65
CA ASN A 311 -30.02 25.85 -2.40
C ASN A 311 -28.93 25.22 -3.26
N THR A 312 -28.81 25.84 -4.43
CA THR A 312 -28.05 25.49 -5.63
C THR A 312 -26.54 25.26 -5.41
N TYR A 313 -26.05 24.16 -5.97
CA TYR A 313 -24.65 23.75 -6.14
C TYR A 313 -23.68 24.89 -6.54
N ARG A 314 -22.64 25.13 -5.72
CA ARG A 314 -21.29 25.56 -6.14
C ARG A 314 -20.20 25.09 -5.16
N GLY A 315 -19.44 24.06 -5.56
CA GLY A 315 -18.08 23.75 -5.05
C GLY A 315 -17.98 23.18 -3.64
N GLY A 316 -17.95 21.85 -3.52
CA GLY A 316 -17.87 21.13 -2.25
C GLY A 316 -16.63 21.48 -1.42
N ARG A 317 -16.89 22.20 -0.32
CA ARG A 317 -16.08 22.20 0.92
C ARG A 317 -16.60 21.09 1.82
N SER A 318 -15.77 20.57 2.72
CA SER A 318 -16.16 19.56 3.74
C SER A 318 -17.41 20.01 4.51
N ALA A 319 -18.19 19.04 4.97
CA ALA A 319 -19.46 19.25 5.69
C ALA A 319 -19.25 19.82 7.11
N LEU A 320 -18.02 19.81 7.62
CA LEU A 320 -17.69 20.36 8.94
C LEU A 320 -16.90 21.67 8.79
N PRO A 321 -17.20 22.71 9.60
CA PRO A 321 -16.38 23.91 9.68
C PRO A 321 -14.94 23.58 10.09
N TYR A 322 -13.93 24.22 9.48
CA TYR A 322 -12.50 23.99 9.78
C TYR A 322 -12.11 24.31 11.25
N ASP A 323 -12.97 25.05 11.95
CA ASP A 323 -12.86 25.44 13.35
C ASP A 323 -13.71 24.58 14.31
N PHE A 324 -14.35 23.50 13.83
CA PHE A 324 -15.20 22.66 14.65
C PHE A 324 -14.39 21.88 15.72
N ILE A 325 -14.66 22.14 16.99
CA ILE A 325 -14.22 21.35 18.14
C ILE A 325 -15.46 20.72 18.76
N SER A 326 -15.45 19.41 19.00
CA SER A 326 -16.59 18.77 19.67
C SER A 326 -16.67 19.19 21.13
N GLU A 327 -17.86 19.17 21.73
CA GLU A 327 -18.04 19.46 23.16
C GLU A 327 -17.21 18.50 24.04
N ALA A 328 -16.98 17.26 23.57
CA ALA A 328 -16.11 16.29 24.24
C ALA A 328 -14.63 16.70 24.19
N ASP A 329 -14.14 17.20 23.05
CA ASP A 329 -12.77 17.70 22.90
C ASP A 329 -12.55 18.96 23.73
N GLU A 330 -13.51 19.89 23.76
CA GLU A 330 -13.43 21.08 24.62
C GLU A 330 -13.27 20.71 26.10
N ASN A 331 -14.08 19.75 26.58
CA ASN A 331 -13.97 19.27 27.96
C ASN A 331 -12.62 18.60 28.24
N THR A 332 -12.13 17.77 27.31
CA THR A 332 -10.84 17.08 27.42
C THR A 332 -9.67 18.07 27.46
N ILE A 333 -9.72 19.11 26.61
CA ILE A 333 -8.72 20.19 26.58
C ILE A 333 -8.72 20.95 27.90
N GLN A 334 -9.89 21.31 28.43
CA GLN A 334 -10.00 22.04 29.70
C GLN A 334 -9.47 21.21 30.88
N GLU A 335 -9.74 19.91 30.89
CA GLU A 335 -9.19 19.00 31.89
C GLU A 335 -7.65 18.91 31.78
N ALA A 336 -7.12 18.73 30.57
CA ALA A 336 -5.68 18.64 30.32
C ALA A 336 -4.94 19.91 30.75
N ILE A 337 -5.52 21.09 30.49
CA ILE A 337 -4.97 22.39 30.94
C ILE A 337 -5.02 22.51 32.46
N SER A 338 -6.15 22.13 33.08
CA SER A 338 -6.34 22.24 34.54
C SER A 338 -5.40 21.32 35.31
N ASN A 339 -5.11 20.14 34.76
CA ASN A 339 -4.22 19.15 35.33
C ASN A 339 -2.78 19.24 34.79
N ALA A 340 -2.44 20.33 34.08
CA ALA A 340 -1.17 20.44 33.38
C ALA A 340 0.02 20.30 34.35
N PRO A 341 0.96 19.37 34.09
CA PRO A 341 2.06 19.07 35.00
C PRO A 341 2.96 20.27 35.26
N SER A 342 3.66 20.25 36.39
CA SER A 342 4.69 21.25 36.72
C SER A 342 6.07 20.70 36.41
N GLN A 343 7.02 21.57 36.04
CA GLN A 343 8.42 21.17 35.85
C GLN A 343 9.02 20.49 37.08
N LYS A 344 8.54 20.81 38.30
CA LYS A 344 9.00 20.14 39.53
C LYS A 344 8.68 18.63 39.53
N ALA A 345 7.58 18.22 38.89
CA ALA A 345 7.21 16.81 38.78
C ALA A 345 8.02 16.08 37.69
N TYR A 346 8.56 16.82 36.72
CA TYR A 346 9.31 16.32 35.57
C TYR A 346 10.58 17.15 35.36
N PRO A 347 11.58 17.02 36.27
CA PRO A 347 12.73 17.93 36.32
C PRO A 347 13.67 17.81 35.10
N ASP A 348 13.68 16.67 34.44
CA ASP A 348 14.54 16.38 33.29
C ASP A 348 13.88 16.69 31.94
N ASP A 349 12.57 16.95 31.93
CA ASP A 349 11.80 17.17 30.70
C ASP A 349 11.77 18.66 30.30
N GLY A 350 11.86 18.90 28.99
CA GLY A 350 11.78 20.24 28.41
C GLY A 350 10.35 20.79 28.31
N ALA A 351 9.37 19.91 28.16
CA ALA A 351 7.97 20.25 27.92
C ALA A 351 7.05 19.05 28.19
N ALA A 352 5.73 19.30 28.22
CA ALA A 352 4.69 18.27 28.22
C ALA A 352 3.65 18.57 27.14
N VAL A 353 3.36 17.59 26.29
CA VAL A 353 2.21 17.64 25.38
C VAL A 353 0.97 17.35 26.22
N LEU A 354 0.09 18.35 26.38
CA LEU A 354 -1.11 18.26 27.21
C LEU A 354 -2.25 17.59 26.44
N TRP A 355 -2.34 17.92 25.16
CA TRP A 355 -3.35 17.40 24.27
C TRP A 355 -2.87 17.47 22.82
N GLU A 356 -3.20 16.45 22.05
CA GLU A 356 -2.96 16.40 20.62
C GLU A 356 -4.13 15.67 19.97
N SER A 357 -4.63 16.23 18.88
CA SER A 357 -5.58 15.58 18.00
C SER A 357 -5.14 15.74 16.56
N VAL A 358 -5.34 14.68 15.79
CA VAL A 358 -5.16 14.65 14.35
C VAL A 358 -6.47 14.14 13.76
N ASP A 359 -7.21 15.04 13.15
CA ASP A 359 -8.42 14.72 12.41
C ASP A 359 -8.08 14.65 10.94
N VAL A 360 -8.36 13.51 10.31
CA VAL A 360 -8.23 13.37 8.88
C VAL A 360 -9.61 13.04 8.31
N ASP A 361 -10.05 13.78 7.30
CA ASP A 361 -11.34 13.56 6.63
C ASP A 361 -11.02 13.26 5.18
N ILE A 362 -11.20 12.01 4.74
CA ILE A 362 -10.88 11.55 3.38
C ILE A 362 -12.16 11.24 2.64
N ASP A 363 -12.33 11.85 1.47
CA ASP A 363 -13.46 11.55 0.60
C ASP A 363 -13.16 10.39 -0.36
N GLU A 364 -14.22 9.94 -1.05
CA GLU A 364 -14.16 8.85 -2.05
C GLU A 364 -13.21 9.11 -3.23
N LYS A 365 -12.70 10.35 -3.39
CA LYS A 365 -11.74 10.75 -4.42
C LYS A 365 -10.32 10.90 -3.87
N SER A 366 -10.09 10.44 -2.64
CA SER A 366 -8.82 10.58 -1.92
C SER A 366 -8.38 12.03 -1.74
N ARG A 367 -9.33 12.98 -1.76
CA ARG A 367 -9.10 14.32 -1.26
C ARG A 367 -9.25 14.23 0.24
N TYR A 368 -8.31 14.82 0.96
CA TYR A 368 -8.30 14.75 2.41
C TYR A 368 -8.11 16.14 3.01
N ILE A 369 -8.75 16.36 4.14
CA ILE A 369 -8.42 17.45 5.05
C ILE A 369 -7.64 16.83 6.19
N TYR A 370 -6.42 17.31 6.40
CA TYR A 370 -5.60 16.93 7.54
C TYR A 370 -5.56 18.10 8.51
N SER A 371 -6.15 17.94 9.68
CA SER A 371 -6.20 18.94 10.73
C SER A 371 -5.40 18.43 11.93
N THR A 372 -4.38 19.18 12.33
CA THR A 372 -3.66 18.92 13.57
C THR A 372 -3.96 20.01 14.58
N ARG A 373 -4.17 19.61 15.83
CA ARG A 373 -4.32 20.51 16.96
C ARG A 373 -3.45 19.99 18.08
N ARG A 374 -2.61 20.86 18.64
CA ARG A 374 -1.67 20.48 19.69
C ARG A 374 -1.60 21.56 20.75
N ILE A 375 -1.59 21.15 22.01
CA ILE A 375 -1.38 22.01 23.17
C ILE A 375 -0.17 21.48 23.91
N VAL A 376 0.86 22.31 24.03
CA VAL A 376 2.12 21.96 24.68
C VAL A 376 2.39 22.95 25.81
N LYS A 377 2.81 22.44 26.96
CA LYS A 377 3.36 23.24 28.06
C LYS A 377 4.87 23.15 28.03
N ILE A 378 5.52 24.25 27.69
CA ILE A 378 6.98 24.37 27.71
C ILE A 378 7.43 24.61 29.16
N PHE A 379 8.40 23.82 29.64
CA PHE A 379 8.98 23.97 30.97
C PHE A 379 10.27 24.78 30.95
N ASN A 380 11.12 24.57 29.96
CA ASN A 380 12.45 25.20 29.87
C ASN A 380 12.96 25.21 28.41
N GLU A 381 14.18 25.72 28.22
CA GLU A 381 14.84 25.85 26.91
C GLU A 381 14.89 24.54 26.10
N ASN A 382 15.00 23.37 26.76
CA ASN A 382 15.06 22.09 26.06
C ASN A 382 13.71 21.69 25.42
N GLY A 383 12.61 22.36 25.80
CA GLY A 383 11.30 22.12 25.21
C GLY A 383 11.01 22.96 23.98
N LYS A 384 11.84 23.97 23.67
CA LYS A 384 11.56 24.97 22.63
C LYS A 384 11.42 24.38 21.24
N ASP A 385 12.05 23.25 20.97
CA ASP A 385 11.94 22.56 19.68
C ASP A 385 10.48 22.18 19.36
N LEU A 386 9.62 21.97 20.38
CA LEU A 386 8.18 21.71 20.16
C LEU A 386 7.39 22.95 19.73
N ALA A 387 7.98 24.15 19.82
CA ALA A 387 7.42 25.38 19.27
C ALA A 387 7.83 25.62 17.82
N GLU A 388 8.79 24.87 17.29
CA GLU A 388 9.12 24.87 15.86
C GLU A 388 8.15 23.94 15.13
N VAL A 389 7.31 24.51 14.25
CA VAL A 389 6.28 23.78 13.53
C VAL A 389 6.63 23.72 12.06
N SER A 390 6.71 22.50 11.52
CA SER A 390 6.89 22.23 10.10
C SER A 390 5.69 21.45 9.57
N ILE A 391 5.00 22.01 8.58
CA ILE A 391 3.82 21.40 7.97
C ILE A 391 4.15 21.05 6.50
N PRO A 392 4.22 19.76 6.14
CA PRO A 392 4.44 19.35 4.76
C PRO A 392 3.17 19.53 3.91
N TYR A 393 3.35 19.95 2.65
CA TYR A 393 2.28 20.08 1.67
C TYR A 393 2.77 19.91 0.22
N MET A 394 1.87 19.57 -0.69
CA MET A 394 2.14 19.49 -2.12
C MET A 394 1.83 20.81 -2.83
N ARG A 395 2.85 21.44 -3.42
CA ARG A 395 2.71 22.72 -4.13
C ARG A 395 1.70 22.62 -5.27
N GLY A 396 0.68 23.50 -5.25
CA GLY A 396 -0.35 23.57 -6.27
C GLY A 396 -1.41 22.46 -6.22
N ARG A 397 -1.37 21.61 -5.18
CA ARG A 397 -2.36 20.57 -4.92
C ARG A 397 -3.05 20.75 -3.57
N ASP A 398 -2.27 21.12 -2.55
CA ASP A 398 -2.76 21.29 -1.19
C ASP A 398 -2.86 22.78 -0.86
N ASP A 399 -3.81 23.09 0.02
CA ASP A 399 -3.94 24.41 0.66
C ASP A 399 -3.66 24.23 2.15
N VAL A 400 -2.78 25.07 2.70
CA VAL A 400 -2.39 25.00 4.11
C VAL A 400 -2.80 26.29 4.78
N THR A 401 -3.63 26.17 5.81
CA THR A 401 -4.15 27.31 6.58
C THR A 401 -3.82 27.14 8.05
N ILE A 402 -3.26 28.19 8.64
CA ILE A 402 -3.07 28.29 10.09
C ILE A 402 -4.32 28.95 10.66
N HIS A 403 -5.14 28.18 11.40
CA HIS A 403 -6.32 28.73 12.06
C HIS A 403 -5.95 29.47 13.34
N HIS A 404 -5.16 28.82 14.20
CA HIS A 404 -4.67 29.38 15.44
C HIS A 404 -3.23 28.92 15.70
N ALA A 405 -2.35 29.88 15.96
CA ALA A 405 -0.99 29.63 16.43
C ALA A 405 -0.63 30.76 17.40
N ARG A 406 -0.50 30.42 18.68
CA ARG A 406 -0.33 31.40 19.74
C ARG A 406 0.32 30.80 20.97
N THR A 407 0.94 31.66 21.77
CA THR A 407 1.54 31.30 23.05
C THR A 407 0.77 31.95 24.18
N LEU A 408 0.46 31.16 25.21
CA LEU A 408 -0.13 31.64 26.45
C LEU A 408 0.99 31.77 27.49
N THR A 409 1.26 33.00 27.89
CA THR A 409 2.29 33.31 28.89
C THR A 409 1.80 33.01 30.32
N PRO A 410 2.70 32.77 31.30
CA PRO A 410 2.31 32.48 32.68
C PRO A 410 1.46 33.56 33.36
N ASP A 411 1.56 34.82 32.93
CA ASP A 411 0.75 35.95 33.40
C ASP A 411 -0.58 36.10 32.64
N GLY A 412 -0.89 35.18 31.72
CA GLY A 412 -2.17 35.08 31.03
C GLY A 412 -2.26 35.91 29.75
N ASN A 413 -1.16 36.52 29.29
CA ASN A 413 -1.17 37.21 28.00
C ASN A 413 -1.11 36.21 26.85
N VAL A 414 -1.84 36.53 25.78
CA VAL A 414 -1.83 35.79 24.52
C VAL A 414 -0.89 36.49 23.54
N ILE A 415 0.08 35.76 23.01
CA ILE A 415 0.97 36.23 21.93
C ILE A 415 0.60 35.47 20.67
N GLU A 416 -0.03 36.15 19.71
CA GLU A 416 -0.43 35.58 18.42
C GLU A 416 0.77 35.51 17.46
N LEU A 417 0.83 34.48 16.61
CA LEU A 417 1.84 34.33 15.57
C LEU A 417 1.75 35.50 14.56
N ASP A 418 2.89 36.11 14.25
CA ASP A 418 2.97 37.03 13.12
C ASP A 418 3.02 36.23 11.81
N VAL A 419 1.97 36.36 11.00
CA VAL A 419 1.85 35.67 9.71
C VAL A 419 2.98 36.01 8.74
N ASN A 420 3.69 37.14 8.94
CA ASN A 420 4.84 37.52 8.11
C ASN A 420 6.11 36.73 8.46
N GLU A 421 6.17 36.08 9.62
CA GLU A 421 7.29 35.22 10.04
C GLU A 421 7.13 33.78 9.55
N VAL A 422 5.97 33.43 8.96
CA VAL A 422 5.73 32.12 8.36
C VAL A 422 6.51 31.99 7.05
N ILE A 423 7.38 30.99 6.99
CA ILE A 423 8.15 30.63 5.80
C ILE A 423 7.35 29.58 5.02
N THR A 424 7.12 29.82 3.73
CA THR A 424 6.42 28.87 2.84
C THR A 424 7.31 28.47 1.67
N ASP A 425 6.87 27.45 0.92
CA ASP A 425 7.56 26.93 -0.27
C ASP A 425 9.01 26.43 0.00
N LEU A 426 9.32 25.99 1.23
CA LEU A 426 10.61 25.39 1.56
C LEU A 426 10.70 23.98 0.96
N ILE A 427 11.81 23.61 0.32
CA ILE A 427 12.01 22.23 -0.17
C ILE A 427 12.43 21.36 1.02
N PRO A 428 11.82 20.17 1.23
CA PRO A 428 12.24 19.26 2.28
C PRO A 428 13.75 18.95 2.17
N PRO A 429 14.53 19.05 3.26
CA PRO A 429 15.97 18.81 3.23
C PRO A 429 16.34 17.44 2.63
N SER A 430 15.58 16.39 2.97
CA SER A 430 15.77 15.03 2.44
C SER A 430 15.66 14.95 0.91
N ALA A 431 14.75 15.71 0.30
CA ALA A 431 14.59 15.74 -1.15
C ALA A 431 15.74 16.49 -1.85
N VAL A 432 16.27 17.53 -1.21
CA VAL A 432 17.46 18.26 -1.69
C VAL A 432 18.68 17.33 -1.67
N ASP A 433 18.89 16.62 -0.56
CA ASP A 433 20.02 15.70 -0.38
C ASP A 433 20.00 14.54 -1.37
N ALA A 434 18.80 14.04 -1.70
CA ALA A 434 18.61 12.99 -2.70
C ALA A 434 18.63 13.50 -4.16
N GLY A 435 18.76 14.82 -4.39
CA GLY A 435 18.72 15.42 -5.73
C GLY A 435 17.37 15.24 -6.45
N LEU A 436 16.29 15.03 -5.70
CA LEU A 436 14.96 14.74 -6.24
C LEU A 436 14.22 16.04 -6.57
N TYR A 437 13.58 16.07 -7.74
CA TYR A 437 12.62 17.11 -8.07
C TYR A 437 11.24 16.69 -7.56
N VAL A 438 10.86 17.19 -6.39
CA VAL A 438 9.57 16.90 -5.76
C VAL A 438 8.70 18.16 -5.71
N ASP A 439 7.38 17.97 -5.80
CA ASP A 439 6.41 19.04 -5.54
C ASP A 439 6.19 19.27 -4.03
N ALA A 440 6.77 18.41 -3.18
CA ALA A 440 6.65 18.51 -1.73
C ALA A 440 7.33 19.79 -1.24
N ARG A 441 6.65 20.51 -0.35
CA ARG A 441 7.09 21.74 0.29
C ARG A 441 6.83 21.67 1.78
N LEU A 442 7.54 22.48 2.55
CA LEU A 442 7.29 22.69 3.97
C LEU A 442 6.84 24.15 4.17
N MET A 443 5.79 24.32 4.97
CA MET A 443 5.49 25.56 5.67
C MET A 443 6.15 25.47 7.05
N TYR A 444 6.88 26.50 7.45
CA TYR A 444 7.62 26.54 8.70
C TYR A 444 7.30 27.82 9.48
N PHE A 445 7.12 27.70 10.79
CA PHE A 445 7.05 28.83 11.71
C PHE A 445 7.46 28.41 13.12
N SER A 446 7.82 29.38 13.95
CA SER A 446 8.04 29.19 15.38
C SER A 446 6.91 29.87 16.15
N LEU A 447 6.39 29.25 17.21
CA LEU A 447 5.45 29.92 18.11
C LEU A 447 6.16 31.10 18.81
N PRO A 448 5.49 32.26 18.94
CA PRO A 448 6.12 33.47 19.43
C PRO A 448 6.30 33.44 20.96
N GLY A 449 7.38 34.03 21.47
CA GLY A 449 7.57 34.22 22.92
C GLY A 449 7.82 32.93 23.72
N VAL A 450 8.26 31.85 23.07
CA VAL A 450 8.61 30.56 23.69
C VAL A 450 10.06 30.54 24.19
#